data_AF-A0A5E4JS79-F1
#
_entry.id   AF-A0A5E4JS79-F1
#
_cell.length_a   1.000
_cell.length_b   1.000
_cell.length_c   1.000
_cell.angle_alpha   90.00
_cell.angle_beta   90.00
_cell.angle_gamma   90.00
#
_symmetry.space_group_name_H-M   'P 1'
#
loop_
_entity.id
_entity.type
_entity.pdbx_description
1 polymer ?
#
loop_
_entity_poly.entity_id
_entity_poly.type
_entity_poly.pdbx_seq_one_letter_code
_entity_poly.pdbx_strand_id
1 'polypeptide(L)'
;MKKLILLSLFLFFGSFVLAAEANQTYSAQDALIAINNSEKILNEFINLSLPYSDINDTIVEAKNVYIQVLYAQILRGEVNSSLQERIDARSALQFINWKNLQYSDVVALTNRVSDIRSQTLDLYDLLNLEQKKLSDPISNETSNYFLLARDSFYNGRLNESQTYLESFRTSYDSEYGNNSIFKSLALQARNFFYRYWIQITIFIVILIFFTYFVYVKLRIRFLRMTVRKLHSEKSTLSELIKKAQTDRFKENKISALTYNVRTSSYHERLQKINSSLPVLENRLKKLSKV
;
A
#
# COMPACT_ATOMS: atom_id res chain seq x y z
N MET A 1 7.73 -7.30 -29.76
CA MET A 1 8.80 -6.34 -30.12
C MET A 1 8.32 -5.10 -30.88
N LYS A 2 7.34 -5.16 -31.80
CA LYS A 2 6.86 -3.96 -32.53
C LYS A 2 6.18 -2.86 -31.68
N LYS A 3 5.65 -3.17 -30.48
CA LYS A 3 5.06 -2.16 -29.57
C LYS A 3 6.08 -1.33 -28.78
N LEU A 4 7.32 -1.78 -28.66
CA LEU A 4 8.38 -1.04 -27.93
C LEU A 4 9.06 0.05 -28.79
N ILE A 5 9.02 -0.09 -30.11
CA ILE A 5 9.61 0.90 -31.05
C ILE A 5 8.68 2.11 -31.24
N LEU A 6 7.36 1.94 -31.03
CA LEU A 6 6.41 3.06 -31.15
C LEU A 6 6.44 3.99 -29.92
N LEU A 7 6.80 3.49 -28.74
CA LEU A 7 6.87 4.29 -27.51
C LEU A 7 8.14 5.16 -27.47
N SER A 8 9.25 4.73 -28.07
CA SER A 8 10.49 5.52 -28.12
C SER A 8 10.43 6.66 -29.15
N LEU A 9 9.59 6.54 -30.19
CA LEU A 9 9.44 7.60 -31.19
C LEU A 9 8.62 8.79 -30.67
N PHE A 10 7.68 8.55 -29.74
CA PHE A 10 6.88 9.62 -29.12
C PHE A 10 7.68 10.43 -28.10
N LEU A 11 8.66 9.81 -27.43
CA LEU A 11 9.57 10.49 -26.51
C LEU A 11 10.58 11.40 -27.21
N PHE A 12 10.82 11.23 -28.52
CA PHE A 12 11.78 12.06 -29.27
C PHE A 12 11.14 13.30 -29.92
N PHE A 13 9.82 13.32 -30.12
CA PHE A 13 9.10 14.48 -30.67
C PHE A 13 8.57 15.44 -29.60
N GLY A 14 8.44 15.01 -28.33
CA GLY A 14 8.00 15.87 -27.23
C GLY A 14 9.05 16.88 -26.75
N SER A 15 10.34 16.68 -27.07
CA SER A 15 11.44 17.53 -26.61
C SER A 15 11.84 18.65 -27.58
N PHE A 16 11.23 18.73 -28.77
CA PHE A 16 11.58 19.75 -29.78
C PHE A 16 10.66 20.98 -29.81
N VAL A 17 9.55 20.99 -29.05
CA VAL A 17 8.60 22.14 -29.04
C VAL A 17 9.01 23.23 -28.03
N LEU A 18 9.89 22.93 -27.08
CA LEU A 18 10.33 23.90 -26.03
C LEU A 18 11.50 24.80 -26.44
N ALA A 19 12.13 24.59 -27.59
CA ALA A 19 13.29 25.37 -28.03
C ALA A 19 12.95 26.54 -28.97
N ALA A 20 11.66 26.77 -29.26
CA ALA A 20 11.18 27.79 -30.18
C ALA A 20 10.49 28.98 -29.50
N GLU A 21 10.62 29.15 -28.18
CA GLU A 21 10.39 30.44 -27.52
C GLU A 21 11.58 31.36 -27.80
N ALA A 22 11.67 31.77 -29.06
CA ALA A 22 12.69 32.67 -29.57
C ALA A 22 12.56 34.04 -28.89
N ASN A 23 13.61 34.47 -28.16
CA ASN A 23 13.92 35.83 -27.69
C ASN A 23 12.85 36.90 -27.96
N GLN A 24 11.67 36.76 -27.37
CA GLN A 24 10.62 37.72 -27.55
C GLN A 24 10.94 38.89 -26.62
N THR A 25 11.28 40.04 -27.20
CA THR A 25 11.59 41.24 -26.43
C THR A 25 10.30 41.85 -25.93
N TYR A 26 10.06 41.75 -24.63
CA TYR A 26 8.91 42.38 -23.97
C TYR A 26 9.19 43.85 -23.67
N SER A 27 8.21 44.71 -23.91
CA SER A 27 8.29 46.13 -23.56
C SER A 27 7.86 46.38 -22.11
N ALA A 28 8.17 47.58 -21.59
CA ALA A 28 7.69 48.01 -20.26
C ALA A 28 6.16 48.00 -20.17
N GLN A 29 5.49 48.35 -21.26
CA GLN A 29 4.03 48.38 -21.34
C GLN A 29 3.45 46.96 -21.25
N ASP A 30 4.08 45.98 -21.89
CA ASP A 30 3.64 44.58 -21.83
C ASP A 30 3.74 44.03 -20.40
N ALA A 31 4.85 44.31 -19.72
CA ALA A 31 5.05 43.92 -18.32
C ALA A 31 4.01 44.57 -17.38
N LEU A 32 3.70 45.85 -17.58
CA LEU A 32 2.68 46.54 -16.78
C LEU A 32 1.28 45.98 -17.04
N ILE A 33 0.94 45.67 -18.29
CA ILE A 33 -0.33 45.01 -18.65
C ILE A 33 -0.40 43.64 -17.96
N ALA A 34 0.69 42.87 -17.97
CA ALA A 34 0.75 41.57 -17.33
C ALA A 34 0.53 41.66 -15.81
N ILE A 35 1.20 42.60 -15.12
CA ILE A 35 0.99 42.87 -13.68
C ILE A 35 -0.46 43.22 -13.40
N ASN A 36 -1.05 44.15 -14.17
CA ASN A 36 -2.44 44.56 -14.00
C ASN A 36 -3.43 43.40 -14.21
N ASN A 37 -3.12 42.47 -15.11
CA ASN A 37 -3.93 41.26 -15.30
C ASN A 37 -3.79 40.29 -14.10
N SER A 38 -2.58 40.13 -13.55
CA SER A 38 -2.38 39.34 -12.32
C SER A 38 -3.11 39.94 -11.11
N GLU A 39 -3.19 41.27 -10.99
CA GLU A 39 -4.00 41.91 -9.94
C GLU A 39 -5.50 41.63 -10.08
N LYS A 40 -6.02 41.54 -11.31
CA LYS A 40 -7.41 41.12 -11.52
C LYS A 40 -7.65 39.69 -11.05
N ILE A 41 -6.70 38.78 -11.29
CA ILE A 41 -6.73 37.40 -10.79
C ILE A 41 -6.73 37.38 -9.25
N LEU A 42 -5.88 38.19 -8.61
CA LEU A 42 -5.86 38.31 -7.15
C LEU A 42 -7.23 38.75 -6.61
N ASN A 43 -7.83 39.78 -7.21
CA ASN A 43 -9.15 40.26 -6.82
C ASN A 43 -10.26 39.21 -7.04
N GLU A 44 -10.20 38.45 -8.14
CA GLU A 44 -11.08 37.30 -8.38
C GLU A 44 -10.98 36.29 -7.23
N PHE A 45 -9.78 35.94 -6.79
CA PHE A 45 -9.56 34.97 -5.72
C PHE A 45 -10.03 35.47 -4.35
N ILE A 46 -9.80 36.75 -4.04
CA ILE A 46 -10.33 37.38 -2.83
C ILE A 46 -11.86 37.32 -2.83
N ASN A 47 -12.50 37.65 -3.95
CA ASN A 47 -13.96 37.63 -4.09
C ASN A 47 -14.54 36.21 -3.93
N LEU A 48 -13.85 35.20 -4.45
CA LEU A 48 -14.24 33.80 -4.34
C LEU A 48 -13.86 33.15 -2.99
N SER A 49 -13.21 33.90 -2.08
CA SER A 49 -12.66 33.38 -0.83
C SER A 49 -11.71 32.18 -1.05
N LEU A 50 -10.93 32.23 -2.13
CA LEU A 50 -9.92 31.23 -2.46
C LEU A 50 -8.56 31.60 -1.85
N PRO A 51 -7.66 30.62 -1.64
CA PRO A 51 -6.30 30.88 -1.15
C PRO A 51 -5.52 31.74 -2.15
N TYR A 52 -4.98 32.87 -1.70
CA TYR A 52 -4.33 33.85 -2.59
C TYR A 52 -2.93 34.29 -2.14
N SER A 53 -2.37 33.71 -1.07
CA SER A 53 -1.06 34.11 -0.51
C SER A 53 0.04 34.09 -1.58
N ASP A 54 0.18 32.97 -2.27
CA ASP A 54 1.26 32.74 -3.23
C ASP A 54 1.10 33.63 -4.47
N ILE A 55 -0.15 33.90 -4.88
CA ILE A 55 -0.46 34.84 -5.96
C ILE A 55 -0.03 36.24 -5.55
N ASN A 56 -0.41 36.68 -4.36
CA ASN A 56 -0.07 38.01 -3.85
C ASN A 56 1.46 38.18 -3.75
N ASP A 57 2.16 37.21 -3.18
CA ASP A 57 3.62 37.25 -3.04
C ASP A 57 4.32 37.30 -4.40
N THR A 58 3.85 36.50 -5.37
CA THR A 58 4.39 36.50 -6.74
C THR A 58 4.13 37.83 -7.46
N ILE A 59 2.98 38.47 -7.24
CA ILE A 59 2.67 39.80 -7.79
C ILE A 59 3.57 40.87 -7.18
N VAL A 60 3.79 40.83 -5.86
CA VAL A 60 4.71 41.75 -5.18
C VAL A 60 6.12 41.58 -5.71
N GLU A 61 6.59 40.34 -5.89
CA GLU A 61 7.88 40.05 -6.51
C GLU A 61 7.95 40.60 -7.94
N ALA A 62 6.93 40.38 -8.77
CA ALA A 62 6.88 40.88 -10.14
C ALA A 62 6.97 42.42 -10.20
N LYS A 63 6.27 43.13 -9.29
CA LYS A 63 6.36 44.60 -9.18
C LYS A 63 7.76 45.07 -8.78
N ASN A 64 8.40 44.36 -7.84
CA ASN A 64 9.77 44.68 -7.43
C ASN A 64 10.76 44.46 -8.58
N VAL A 65 10.63 43.35 -9.31
CA VAL A 65 11.46 43.07 -10.51
C VAL A 65 11.20 44.11 -11.59
N TYR A 66 9.96 44.55 -11.81
CA TYR A 66 9.63 45.62 -12.75
C TYR A 66 10.37 46.93 -12.43
N ILE A 67 10.39 47.36 -11.17
CA ILE A 67 11.15 48.54 -10.72
C ILE A 67 12.67 48.33 -10.93
N GLN A 68 13.18 47.13 -10.63
CA GLN A 68 14.59 46.81 -10.84
C GLN A 68 14.97 46.84 -12.32
N VAL A 69 14.11 46.35 -13.21
CA VAL A 69 14.31 46.42 -14.67
C VAL A 69 14.34 47.88 -15.13
N LEU A 70 13.41 48.74 -14.66
CA LEU A 70 13.44 50.17 -14.99
C LEU A 70 14.76 50.84 -14.59
N TYR A 71 15.23 50.58 -13.36
CA TYR A 71 16.53 51.07 -12.90
C TYR A 71 17.69 50.49 -13.71
N ALA A 72 17.62 49.22 -14.12
CA ALA A 72 18.62 48.62 -14.99
C ALA A 72 18.67 49.33 -16.36
N GLN A 73 17.52 49.65 -16.96
CA GLN A 73 17.47 50.39 -18.23
C GLN A 73 18.08 51.80 -18.13
N ILE A 74 17.85 52.50 -17.01
CA ILE A 74 18.49 53.78 -16.70
C ILE A 74 20.01 53.63 -16.65
N LEU A 75 20.51 52.61 -15.95
CA LEU A 75 21.95 52.36 -15.83
C LEU A 75 22.60 51.89 -17.14
N ARG A 76 21.84 51.24 -18.04
CA ARG A 76 22.27 50.89 -19.41
C ARG A 76 22.26 52.07 -20.37
N GLY A 77 21.60 53.17 -20.02
CA GLY A 77 21.41 54.32 -20.90
C GLY A 77 20.38 54.09 -22.00
N GLU A 78 19.48 53.11 -21.83
CA GLU A 78 18.37 52.85 -22.74
C GLU A 78 17.24 53.89 -22.59
N VAL A 79 17.17 54.55 -21.42
CA VAL A 79 16.18 55.57 -21.08
C VAL A 79 16.89 56.88 -20.70
N ASN A 80 16.39 58.00 -21.21
CA ASN A 80 16.87 59.33 -20.81
C ASN A 80 16.49 59.59 -19.34
N SER A 81 17.49 59.81 -18.50
CA SER A 81 17.32 60.00 -17.07
C SER A 81 18.16 61.17 -16.56
N SER A 82 17.70 61.81 -15.50
CA SER A 82 18.46 62.78 -14.72
C SER A 82 19.65 62.14 -14.01
N LEU A 83 20.58 62.97 -13.52
CA LEU A 83 21.71 62.50 -12.70
C LEU A 83 21.23 61.86 -11.39
N GLN A 84 20.19 62.43 -10.77
CA GLN A 84 19.65 61.94 -9.51
C GLN A 84 19.08 60.53 -9.67
N GLU A 85 18.27 60.29 -10.70
CA GLU A 85 17.69 58.95 -10.97
C GLU A 85 18.76 57.88 -11.20
N ARG A 86 19.91 58.25 -11.80
CA ARG A 86 21.03 57.30 -11.96
C ARG A 86 21.70 56.96 -10.64
N ILE A 87 21.79 57.92 -9.71
CA ILE A 87 22.31 57.69 -8.36
C ILE A 87 21.36 56.76 -7.60
N ASP A 88 20.06 57.05 -7.66
CA ASP A 88 19.02 56.26 -6.99
C ASP A 88 18.99 54.82 -7.55
N ALA A 89 19.01 54.67 -8.88
CA ALA A 89 19.07 53.37 -9.54
C ALA A 89 20.33 52.57 -9.15
N ARG A 90 21.50 53.22 -9.08
CA ARG A 90 22.75 52.57 -8.66
C ARG A 90 22.69 52.11 -7.20
N SER A 91 22.09 52.92 -6.32
CA SER A 91 21.91 52.56 -4.91
C SER A 91 20.96 51.39 -4.74
N ALA A 92 19.82 51.40 -5.44
CA ALA A 92 18.82 50.34 -5.36
C ALA A 92 19.33 48.99 -5.88
N LEU A 93 20.23 49.00 -6.87
CA LEU A 93 20.74 47.79 -7.54
C LEU A 93 22.16 47.38 -7.09
N GLN A 94 22.69 47.96 -6.01
CA GLN A 94 24.08 47.77 -5.57
C GLN A 94 24.48 46.28 -5.41
N PHE A 95 23.54 45.43 -5.00
CA PHE A 95 23.79 44.00 -4.73
C PHE A 95 23.10 43.05 -5.72
N ILE A 96 22.54 43.58 -6.80
CA ILE A 96 21.75 42.83 -7.77
C ILE A 96 22.49 42.81 -9.10
N ASN A 97 22.57 41.64 -9.75
CA ASN A 97 23.14 41.53 -11.09
C ASN A 97 22.17 42.07 -12.15
N TRP A 98 22.10 43.40 -12.25
CA TRP A 98 21.13 44.08 -13.10
C TRP A 98 21.45 44.04 -14.59
N LYS A 99 22.63 43.56 -15.02
CA LYS A 99 23.02 43.58 -16.44
C LYS A 99 22.10 42.74 -17.33
N ASN A 100 21.54 41.67 -16.78
CA ASN A 100 20.71 40.71 -17.51
C ASN A 100 19.22 40.83 -17.19
N LEU A 101 18.80 41.73 -16.29
CA LEU A 101 17.40 41.89 -15.92
C LEU A 101 16.58 42.42 -17.11
N GLN A 102 15.51 41.74 -17.47
CA GLN A 102 14.66 42.11 -18.59
C GLN A 102 13.19 42.04 -18.21
N TYR A 103 12.32 42.70 -18.99
CA TYR A 103 10.88 42.59 -18.79
C TYR A 103 10.33 41.17 -18.98
N SER A 104 11.07 40.30 -19.67
CA SER A 104 10.77 38.86 -19.71
C SER A 104 10.72 38.21 -18.33
N ASP A 105 11.54 38.67 -17.37
CA ASP A 105 11.58 38.14 -16.01
C ASP A 105 10.28 38.49 -15.26
N VAL A 106 9.76 39.71 -15.47
CA VAL A 106 8.47 40.16 -14.95
C VAL A 106 7.33 39.33 -15.55
N VAL A 107 7.35 39.16 -16.88
CA VAL A 107 6.34 38.37 -17.59
C VAL A 107 6.36 36.91 -17.10
N ALA A 108 7.53 36.32 -16.88
CA ALA A 108 7.66 34.97 -16.34
C ALA A 108 7.01 34.83 -14.95
N LEU A 109 7.20 35.79 -14.05
CA LEU A 109 6.53 35.82 -12.75
C LEU A 109 5.00 35.96 -12.88
N THR A 110 4.52 36.81 -13.80
CA THR A 110 3.06 36.93 -14.04
C THR A 110 2.45 35.70 -14.72
N ASN A 111 3.22 34.96 -15.51
CA ASN A 111 2.82 33.67 -16.07
C ASN A 111 2.68 32.64 -14.95
N ARG A 112 3.62 32.61 -14.00
CA ARG A 112 3.52 31.77 -12.80
C ARG A 112 2.24 32.06 -11.99
N VAL A 113 1.78 33.30 -11.90
CA VAL A 113 0.48 33.63 -11.29
C VAL A 113 -0.67 32.93 -12.02
N SER A 114 -0.62 32.89 -13.36
CA SER A 114 -1.62 32.19 -14.17
C SER A 114 -1.58 30.67 -13.95
N ASP A 115 -0.38 30.10 -13.76
CA ASP A 115 -0.23 28.68 -13.44
C ASP A 115 -0.80 28.36 -12.05
N ILE A 116 -0.49 29.17 -11.03
CA ILE A 116 -1.04 29.03 -9.66
C ILE A 116 -2.57 29.14 -9.69
N ARG A 117 -3.11 30.06 -10.50
CA ARG A 117 -4.55 30.22 -10.71
C ARG A 117 -5.16 28.93 -11.25
N SER A 118 -4.61 28.38 -12.34
CA SER A 118 -5.12 27.15 -12.94
C SER A 118 -5.10 26.01 -11.93
N GLN A 119 -3.96 25.78 -11.27
CA GLN A 119 -3.80 24.70 -10.28
C GLN A 119 -4.80 24.83 -9.12
N THR A 120 -5.00 26.05 -8.60
CA THR A 120 -5.94 26.29 -7.50
C THR A 120 -7.37 26.01 -7.91
N LEU A 121 -7.78 26.45 -9.11
CA LEU A 121 -9.14 26.22 -9.62
C LEU A 121 -9.39 24.73 -9.90
N ASP A 122 -8.44 24.05 -10.54
CA ASP A 122 -8.54 22.61 -10.80
C ASP A 122 -8.68 21.83 -9.49
N LEU A 123 -7.85 22.15 -8.49
CA LEU A 123 -7.90 21.49 -7.19
C LEU A 123 -9.18 21.80 -6.41
N TYR A 124 -9.70 23.04 -6.52
CA TYR A 124 -10.98 23.43 -5.93
C TYR A 124 -12.15 22.62 -6.51
N ASP A 125 -12.21 22.49 -7.83
CA ASP A 125 -13.23 21.72 -8.51
C ASP A 125 -13.16 20.23 -8.13
N LEU A 126 -11.95 19.68 -8.04
CA LEU A 126 -11.73 18.32 -7.57
C LEU A 126 -12.21 18.13 -6.12
N LEU A 127 -11.87 19.04 -5.21
CA LEU A 127 -12.32 18.96 -3.81
C LEU A 127 -13.85 18.98 -3.72
N ASN A 128 -14.52 19.85 -4.49
CA ASN A 128 -15.99 19.93 -4.52
C ASN A 128 -16.64 18.67 -5.10
N LEU A 129 -16.04 18.08 -6.14
CA LEU A 129 -16.50 16.82 -6.73
C LEU A 129 -16.39 15.68 -5.73
N GLU A 130 -15.25 15.58 -5.05
CA GLU A 130 -14.94 14.53 -4.09
C GLU A 130 -15.72 14.68 -2.77
N GLN A 131 -16.09 15.90 -2.38
CA GLN A 131 -16.93 16.15 -1.20
C GLN A 131 -18.25 15.38 -1.24
N LYS A 132 -18.83 15.17 -2.43
CA LYS A 132 -20.08 14.41 -2.60
C LYS A 132 -19.95 12.96 -2.12
N LYS A 133 -18.74 12.39 -2.16
CA LYS A 133 -18.47 11.01 -1.71
C LYS A 133 -18.45 10.87 -0.19
N LEU A 134 -18.38 11.98 0.56
CA LEU A 134 -18.45 11.94 2.03
C LEU A 134 -19.83 11.53 2.56
N SER A 135 -20.88 11.53 1.73
CA SER A 135 -22.19 10.99 2.13
C SER A 135 -22.22 9.46 2.16
N ASP A 136 -21.26 8.80 1.51
CA ASP A 136 -21.16 7.35 1.52
C ASP A 136 -20.63 6.86 2.89
N PRO A 137 -20.97 5.63 3.32
CA PRO A 137 -20.48 5.07 4.57
C PRO A 137 -19.00 4.71 4.44
N ILE A 138 -18.14 5.68 4.75
CA ILE A 138 -16.67 5.58 4.73
C ILE A 138 -16.11 5.57 6.16
N SER A 139 -14.87 5.10 6.31
CA SER A 139 -14.19 5.16 7.60
C SER A 139 -13.84 6.60 8.01
N ASN A 140 -13.68 6.81 9.33
CA ASN A 140 -13.23 8.08 9.89
C ASN A 140 -11.83 8.47 9.38
N GLU A 141 -10.97 7.49 9.14
CA GLU A 141 -9.62 7.72 8.60
C GLU A 141 -9.68 8.27 7.18
N THR A 142 -10.48 7.63 6.31
CA THR A 142 -10.71 8.12 4.94
C THR A 142 -11.28 9.54 4.94
N SER A 143 -12.30 9.81 5.76
CA SER A 143 -12.86 11.16 5.93
C SER A 143 -11.80 12.18 6.38
N ASN A 144 -10.89 11.79 7.28
CA ASN A 144 -9.83 12.65 7.78
C ASN A 144 -8.85 13.10 6.67
N TYR A 145 -8.50 12.22 5.71
CA TYR A 145 -7.67 12.63 4.57
C TYR A 145 -8.31 13.75 3.75
N PHE A 146 -9.62 13.69 3.54
CA PHE A 146 -10.34 14.78 2.85
C PHE A 146 -10.33 16.08 3.66
N LEU A 147 -10.54 15.99 4.97
CA LEU A 147 -10.49 17.17 5.85
C LEU A 147 -9.10 17.83 5.83
N LEU A 148 -8.03 17.03 5.88
CA LEU A 148 -6.65 17.51 5.75
C LEU A 148 -6.39 18.13 4.38
N ALA A 149 -6.88 17.51 3.30
CA ALA A 149 -6.77 18.07 1.95
C ALA A 149 -7.43 19.46 1.86
N ARG A 150 -8.64 19.59 2.41
CA ARG A 150 -9.39 20.84 2.44
C ARG A 150 -8.70 21.90 3.29
N ASP A 151 -8.19 21.53 4.47
CA ASP A 151 -7.46 22.45 5.34
C ASP A 151 -6.15 22.95 4.69
N SER A 152 -5.33 22.04 4.14
CA SER A 152 -4.12 22.41 3.40
C SER A 152 -4.42 23.32 2.21
N PHE A 153 -5.54 23.09 1.50
CA PHE A 153 -5.99 23.96 0.41
C PHE A 153 -6.22 25.40 0.89
N TYR A 154 -7.07 25.59 1.90
CA TYR A 154 -7.38 26.92 2.43
C TYR A 154 -6.18 27.65 3.05
N ASN A 155 -5.18 26.88 3.49
CA ASN A 155 -3.89 27.40 3.97
C ASN A 155 -2.87 27.68 2.86
N GLY A 156 -3.23 27.60 1.58
CA GLY A 156 -2.35 27.86 0.44
C GLY A 156 -1.35 26.74 0.12
N ARG A 157 -1.38 25.61 0.84
CA ARG A 157 -0.44 24.49 0.66
C ARG A 157 -0.96 23.52 -0.41
N LEU A 158 -0.94 23.96 -1.67
CA LEU A 158 -1.55 23.24 -2.79
C LEU A 158 -0.99 21.82 -3.00
N ASN A 159 0.33 21.64 -2.92
CA ASN A 159 0.97 20.33 -3.10
C ASN A 159 0.57 19.32 -2.01
N GLU A 160 0.50 19.77 -0.76
CA GLU A 160 0.06 18.93 0.36
C GLU A 160 -1.41 18.56 0.21
N SER A 161 -2.25 19.54 -0.17
CA SER A 161 -3.66 19.33 -0.41
C SER A 161 -3.90 18.26 -1.49
N GLN A 162 -3.17 18.32 -2.61
CA GLN A 162 -3.22 17.31 -3.65
C GLN A 162 -2.82 15.92 -3.12
N THR A 163 -1.73 15.84 -2.36
CA THR A 163 -1.25 14.58 -1.78
C THR A 163 -2.28 13.93 -0.85
N TYR A 164 -2.93 14.74 0.00
CA TYR A 164 -4.01 14.26 0.87
C TYR A 164 -5.26 13.87 0.07
N LEU A 165 -5.59 14.58 -1.00
CA LEU A 165 -6.73 14.25 -1.87
C LEU A 165 -6.51 12.93 -2.62
N GLU A 166 -5.29 12.66 -3.07
CA GLU A 166 -4.90 11.38 -3.68
C GLU A 166 -4.98 10.22 -2.66
N SER A 167 -4.56 10.48 -1.42
CA SER A 167 -4.67 9.52 -0.31
C SER A 167 -6.14 9.22 0.01
N PHE A 168 -6.99 10.25 0.05
CA PHE A 168 -8.44 10.12 0.18
C PHE A 168 -9.02 9.23 -0.93
N ARG A 169 -8.73 9.53 -2.20
CA ARG A 169 -9.22 8.76 -3.35
C ARG A 169 -8.82 7.30 -3.29
N THR A 170 -7.54 7.04 -3.01
CA THR A 170 -7.02 5.67 -2.92
C THR A 170 -7.70 4.88 -1.81
N SER A 171 -7.87 5.49 -0.63
CA SER A 171 -8.54 4.86 0.51
C SER A 171 -10.03 4.64 0.24
N TYR A 172 -10.71 5.64 -0.33
CA TYR A 172 -12.10 5.58 -0.74
C TYR A 172 -12.35 4.46 -1.75
N ASP A 173 -11.57 4.39 -2.83
CA ASP A 173 -11.74 3.39 -3.88
C ASP A 173 -11.49 1.97 -3.36
N SER A 174 -10.56 1.82 -2.40
CA SER A 174 -10.34 0.55 -1.70
C SER A 174 -11.55 0.15 -0.85
N GLU A 175 -12.07 1.04 -0.01
CA GLU A 175 -13.24 0.77 0.83
C GLU A 175 -14.51 0.49 0.00
N TYR A 176 -14.76 1.33 -1.00
CA TYR A 176 -15.91 1.21 -1.89
C TYR A 176 -15.80 -0.04 -2.78
N GLY A 177 -14.62 -0.29 -3.34
CA GLY A 177 -14.31 -1.47 -4.12
C GLY A 177 -14.53 -2.75 -3.32
N ASN A 178 -14.00 -2.83 -2.11
CA ASN A 178 -14.17 -3.98 -1.22
C ASN A 178 -15.64 -4.20 -0.85
N ASN A 179 -16.38 -3.13 -0.54
CA ASN A 179 -17.81 -3.22 -0.23
C ASN A 179 -18.65 -3.64 -1.44
N SER A 180 -18.34 -3.14 -2.64
CA SER A 180 -19.04 -3.50 -3.88
C SER A 180 -18.75 -4.95 -4.27
N ILE A 181 -17.48 -5.36 -4.22
CA ILE A 181 -17.06 -6.74 -4.48
C ILE A 181 -17.74 -7.67 -3.47
N PHE A 182 -17.70 -7.36 -2.18
CA PHE A 182 -18.34 -8.20 -1.16
C PHE A 182 -19.85 -8.30 -1.37
N LYS A 183 -20.55 -7.20 -1.66
CA LYS A 183 -21.99 -7.23 -1.97
C LYS A 183 -22.29 -8.06 -3.21
N SER A 184 -21.51 -7.91 -4.28
CA SER A 184 -21.69 -8.68 -5.51
C SER A 184 -21.42 -10.18 -5.29
N LEU A 185 -20.38 -10.54 -4.52
CA LEU A 185 -20.08 -11.91 -4.14
C LEU A 185 -21.16 -12.49 -3.22
N ALA A 186 -21.67 -11.73 -2.26
CA ALA A 186 -22.74 -12.15 -1.37
C ALA A 186 -24.03 -12.43 -2.15
N LEU A 187 -24.38 -11.58 -3.13
CA LEU A 187 -25.53 -11.78 -4.02
C LEU A 187 -25.36 -13.03 -4.89
N GLN A 188 -24.17 -13.22 -5.47
CA GLN A 188 -23.85 -14.41 -6.27
C GLN A 188 -23.86 -15.69 -5.42
N ALA A 189 -23.26 -15.66 -4.23
CA ALA A 189 -23.26 -16.77 -3.29
C ALA A 189 -24.69 -17.12 -2.89
N ARG A 190 -25.52 -16.13 -2.53
CA ARG A 190 -26.93 -16.34 -2.20
C ARG A 190 -27.69 -17.02 -3.34
N ASN A 191 -27.51 -16.57 -4.57
CA ASN A 191 -28.14 -17.18 -5.74
C ASN A 191 -27.62 -18.61 -5.99
N PHE A 192 -26.32 -18.86 -5.79
CA PHE A 192 -25.72 -20.18 -5.87
C PHE A 192 -26.33 -21.15 -4.85
N PHE A 193 -26.44 -20.73 -3.58
CA PHE A 193 -27.06 -21.54 -2.54
C PHE A 193 -28.53 -21.81 -2.85
N TYR A 194 -29.31 -20.81 -3.29
CA TYR A 194 -30.71 -21.02 -3.63
C TYR A 194 -30.89 -21.98 -4.81
N ARG A 195 -30.00 -21.92 -5.81
CA ARG A 195 -30.07 -22.82 -6.97
C ARG A 195 -29.65 -24.25 -6.65
N TYR A 196 -28.68 -24.45 -5.74
CA TYR A 196 -28.03 -25.74 -5.51
C TYR A 196 -28.23 -26.34 -4.11
N TRP A 197 -29.15 -25.82 -3.29
CA TRP A 197 -29.31 -26.26 -1.89
C TRP A 197 -29.56 -27.78 -1.73
N ILE A 198 -30.30 -28.41 -2.66
CA ILE A 198 -30.56 -29.87 -2.63
C ILE A 198 -29.26 -30.65 -2.87
N GLN A 199 -28.48 -30.24 -3.87
CA GLN A 199 -27.21 -30.89 -4.21
C GLN A 199 -26.18 -30.74 -3.08
N ILE A 200 -26.12 -29.54 -2.47
CA ILE A 200 -25.25 -29.27 -1.32
C ILE A 200 -25.65 -30.16 -0.13
N THR A 201 -26.96 -30.32 0.13
CA THR A 201 -27.44 -31.19 1.21
C THR A 201 -27.05 -32.65 0.99
N ILE A 202 -27.26 -33.18 -0.23
CA ILE A 202 -26.86 -34.56 -0.58
C ILE A 202 -25.34 -34.73 -0.43
N PHE A 203 -24.56 -33.75 -0.90
CA PHE A 203 -23.10 -33.77 -0.78
C PHE A 203 -22.65 -33.81 0.69
N ILE A 204 -23.27 -33.03 1.58
CA ILE A 204 -22.98 -33.04 3.02
C ILE A 204 -23.27 -34.42 3.64
N VAL A 205 -24.40 -35.05 3.30
CA VAL A 205 -24.74 -36.39 3.82
C VAL A 205 -23.71 -37.43 3.36
N ILE A 206 -23.31 -37.39 2.08
CA ILE A 206 -22.26 -38.26 1.54
C ILE A 206 -20.93 -38.01 2.27
N LEU A 207 -20.58 -36.74 2.53
CA LEU A 207 -19.34 -36.37 3.21
C LEU A 207 -19.32 -36.85 4.67
N ILE A 208 -20.44 -36.77 5.40
CA ILE A 208 -20.59 -37.35 6.74
C ILE A 208 -20.41 -38.87 6.71
N PHE A 209 -21.03 -39.55 5.75
CA PHE A 209 -20.88 -40.99 5.59
C PHE A 209 -19.43 -41.38 5.27
N PHE A 210 -18.78 -40.64 4.37
CA PHE A 210 -17.40 -40.90 3.97
C PHE A 210 -16.41 -40.65 5.12
N THR A 211 -16.56 -39.55 5.85
CA THR A 211 -15.72 -39.25 7.03
C THR A 211 -15.87 -40.31 8.12
N TYR A 212 -17.07 -40.82 8.36
CA TYR A 212 -17.29 -41.94 9.27
C TYR A 212 -16.53 -43.20 8.83
N PHE A 213 -16.64 -43.57 7.55
CA PHE A 213 -15.97 -44.75 7.02
C PHE A 213 -14.44 -44.65 7.09
N VAL A 214 -13.89 -43.48 6.72
CA VAL A 214 -12.44 -43.20 6.84
C VAL A 214 -11.98 -43.29 8.29
N TYR A 215 -12.74 -42.72 9.22
CA TYR A 215 -12.43 -42.78 10.65
C TYR A 215 -12.36 -44.23 11.18
N VAL A 216 -13.35 -45.07 10.85
CA VAL A 216 -13.36 -46.49 11.25
C VAL A 216 -12.16 -47.23 10.68
N LYS A 217 -11.87 -47.07 9.38
CA LYS A 217 -10.75 -47.72 8.71
C LYS A 217 -9.41 -47.31 9.29
N LEU A 218 -9.21 -46.03 9.58
CA LEU A 218 -8.00 -45.52 10.24
C LEU A 218 -7.86 -46.09 11.65
N ARG A 219 -8.94 -46.12 12.43
CA ARG A 219 -8.93 -46.69 13.79
C ARG A 219 -8.53 -48.17 13.80
N ILE A 220 -9.08 -48.97 12.87
CA ILE A 220 -8.70 -50.39 12.71
C ILE A 220 -7.23 -50.52 12.34
N ARG A 221 -6.74 -49.70 11.40
CA ARG A 221 -5.33 -49.71 10.98
C ARG A 221 -4.40 -49.40 12.14
N PHE A 222 -4.67 -48.35 12.92
CA PHE A 222 -3.89 -47.99 14.09
C PHE A 222 -3.89 -49.11 15.14
N LEU A 223 -5.07 -49.67 15.45
CA LEU A 223 -5.18 -50.75 16.41
C LEU A 223 -4.42 -52.01 15.99
N ARG A 224 -4.47 -52.36 14.70
CA ARG A 224 -3.70 -53.47 14.12
C ARG A 224 -2.19 -53.22 14.20
N MET A 225 -1.74 -52.00 13.93
CA MET A 225 -0.32 -51.63 14.08
C MET A 225 0.13 -51.76 15.53
N THR A 226 -0.68 -51.28 16.49
CA THR A 226 -0.38 -51.41 17.92
C THR A 226 -0.30 -52.87 18.35
N VAL A 227 -1.25 -53.71 17.94
CA VAL A 227 -1.23 -55.16 18.23
C VAL A 227 0.03 -55.83 17.65
N ARG A 228 0.38 -55.54 16.39
CA ARG A 228 1.60 -56.07 15.75
C ARG A 228 2.87 -55.63 16.47
N LYS A 229 2.93 -54.35 16.88
CA LYS A 229 4.05 -53.80 17.65
C LYS A 229 4.20 -54.54 18.98
N LEU A 230 3.11 -54.75 19.71
CA LEU A 230 3.12 -55.46 20.99
C LEU A 230 3.52 -56.94 20.85
N HIS A 231 3.09 -57.63 19.79
CA HIS A 231 3.55 -58.99 19.50
C HIS A 231 5.06 -59.05 19.21
N SER A 232 5.56 -58.10 18.41
CA SER A 232 7.00 -58.02 18.08
C SER A 232 7.83 -57.71 19.33
N GLU A 233 7.35 -56.79 20.17
CA GLU A 233 7.96 -56.43 21.44
C GLU A 233 7.97 -57.63 22.42
N LYS A 234 6.86 -58.38 22.51
CA LYS A 234 6.76 -59.60 23.31
C LYS A 234 7.80 -60.66 22.88
N SER A 235 7.96 -60.88 21.57
CA SER A 235 8.97 -61.80 21.04
C SER A 235 10.38 -61.38 21.43
N THR A 236 10.69 -60.09 21.22
CA THR A 236 12.00 -59.50 21.55
C THR A 236 12.30 -59.61 23.05
N LEU A 237 11.34 -59.32 23.93
CA LEU A 237 11.52 -59.47 25.37
C LEU A 237 11.77 -60.93 25.79
N SER A 238 11.09 -61.89 25.15
CA SER A 238 11.33 -63.32 25.41
C SER A 238 12.75 -63.73 25.03
N GLU A 239 13.25 -63.24 23.89
CA GLU A 239 14.63 -63.47 23.44
C GLU A 239 15.65 -62.82 24.38
N LEU A 240 15.40 -61.58 24.84
CA LEU A 240 16.26 -60.87 25.78
C LEU A 240 16.34 -61.58 27.14
N ILE A 241 15.22 -62.13 27.64
CA ILE A 241 15.21 -62.94 28.86
C ILE A 241 16.08 -64.20 28.68
N LYS A 242 15.92 -64.93 27.56
CA LYS A 242 16.74 -66.12 27.25
C LYS A 242 18.23 -65.79 27.12
N LYS A 243 18.56 -64.65 26.51
CA LYS A 243 19.93 -64.17 26.39
C LYS A 243 20.51 -63.83 27.76
N ALA A 244 19.79 -63.07 28.59
CA ALA A 244 20.24 -62.75 29.94
C ALA A 244 20.48 -64.01 30.81
N GLN A 245 19.64 -65.04 30.66
CA GLN A 245 19.85 -66.34 31.31
C GLN A 245 21.13 -67.03 30.82
N THR A 246 21.38 -67.03 29.51
CA THR A 246 22.59 -67.60 28.90
C THR A 246 23.85 -66.86 29.38
N ASP A 247 23.85 -65.53 29.30
CA ASP A 247 24.95 -64.67 29.74
C ASP A 247 25.29 -64.89 31.23
N ARG A 248 24.27 -65.12 32.06
CA ARG A 248 24.44 -65.35 33.50
C ARG A 248 24.92 -66.77 33.81
N PHE A 249 24.21 -67.80 33.33
CA PHE A 249 24.39 -69.17 33.81
C PHE A 249 25.35 -70.01 32.98
N LYS A 250 25.52 -69.69 31.70
CA LYS A 250 26.44 -70.42 30.81
C LYS A 250 27.76 -69.68 30.66
N GLU A 251 27.70 -68.37 30.46
CA GLU A 251 28.88 -67.58 30.09
C GLU A 251 29.49 -66.78 31.26
N ASN A 252 28.80 -66.68 32.40
CA ASN A 252 29.20 -65.87 33.56
C ASN A 252 29.57 -64.41 33.24
N LYS A 253 29.04 -63.82 32.16
CA LYS A 253 29.35 -62.46 31.69
C LYS A 253 28.74 -61.35 32.54
N ILE A 254 27.71 -61.65 33.34
CA ILE A 254 26.98 -60.66 34.16
C ILE A 254 26.80 -61.11 35.60
N SER A 255 26.76 -60.15 36.53
CA SER A 255 26.51 -60.40 37.96
C SER A 255 25.07 -60.86 38.23
N ALA A 256 24.83 -61.52 39.37
CA ALA A 256 23.49 -61.96 39.78
C ALA A 256 22.53 -60.77 39.93
N LEU A 257 23.01 -59.67 40.51
CA LEU A 257 22.23 -58.45 40.70
C LEU A 257 21.82 -57.86 39.34
N THR A 258 22.76 -57.73 38.40
CA THR A 258 22.47 -57.21 37.06
C THR A 258 21.47 -58.09 36.31
N TYR A 259 21.60 -59.41 36.42
CA TYR A 259 20.64 -60.37 35.86
C TYR A 259 19.24 -60.14 36.44
N ASN A 260 19.09 -60.12 37.77
CA ASN A 260 17.80 -59.96 38.45
C ASN A 260 17.11 -58.64 38.09
N VAL A 261 17.86 -57.54 38.02
CA VAL A 261 17.31 -56.23 37.64
C VAL A 261 16.80 -56.26 36.20
N ARG A 262 17.58 -56.79 35.25
CA ARG A 262 17.18 -56.86 33.84
C ARG A 262 15.97 -57.77 33.63
N THR A 263 15.99 -58.99 34.18
CA THR A 263 14.90 -59.94 34.02
C THR A 263 13.63 -59.46 34.70
N SER A 264 13.72 -58.85 35.89
CA SER A 264 12.57 -58.24 36.57
C SER A 264 11.90 -57.17 35.70
N SER A 265 12.70 -56.24 35.13
CA SER A 265 12.19 -55.20 34.22
C SER A 265 11.54 -55.80 32.97
N TYR A 266 12.14 -56.83 32.36
CA TYR A 266 11.56 -57.50 31.21
C TYR A 266 10.27 -58.24 31.55
N HIS A 267 10.21 -58.93 32.69
CA HIS A 267 9.00 -59.60 33.15
C HIS A 267 7.86 -58.63 33.44
N GLU A 268 8.14 -57.50 34.08
CA GLU A 268 7.14 -56.46 34.32
C GLU A 268 6.55 -55.92 33.01
N ARG A 269 7.40 -55.62 32.02
CA ARG A 269 6.94 -55.18 30.70
C ARG A 269 6.16 -56.26 29.98
N LEU A 270 6.63 -57.51 30.01
CA LEU A 270 5.95 -58.66 29.42
C LEU A 270 4.56 -58.86 30.03
N GLN A 271 4.41 -58.69 31.35
CA GLN A 271 3.13 -58.78 32.05
C GLN A 271 2.16 -57.69 31.59
N LYS A 272 2.63 -56.44 31.44
CA LYS A 272 1.82 -55.33 30.88
C LYS A 272 1.39 -55.59 29.44
N ILE A 273 2.25 -56.18 28.62
CA ILE A 273 1.90 -56.58 27.25
C ILE A 273 0.85 -57.71 27.28
N ASN A 274 1.07 -58.74 28.09
CA ASN A 274 0.15 -59.89 28.19
C ASN A 274 -1.24 -59.49 28.72
N SER A 275 -1.36 -58.46 29.57
CA SER A 275 -2.66 -57.98 30.03
C SER A 275 -3.38 -57.08 29.01
N SER A 276 -2.63 -56.25 28.25
CA SER A 276 -3.20 -55.30 27.30
C SER A 276 -3.54 -55.90 25.93
N LEU A 277 -2.73 -56.84 25.45
CA LEU A 277 -2.85 -57.48 24.15
C LEU A 277 -4.21 -58.15 23.92
N PRO A 278 -4.77 -58.98 24.84
CA PRO A 278 -6.09 -59.59 24.62
C PRO A 278 -7.22 -58.55 24.56
N VAL A 279 -7.11 -57.44 25.30
CA VAL A 279 -8.08 -56.33 25.25
C VAL A 279 -8.05 -55.64 23.89
N LEU A 280 -6.86 -55.38 23.35
CA LEU A 280 -6.69 -54.74 22.04
C LEU A 280 -7.11 -55.67 20.89
N GLU A 281 -6.82 -56.97 20.99
CA GLU A 281 -7.27 -57.98 20.02
C GLU A 281 -8.80 -58.14 20.01
N ASN A 282 -9.43 -58.17 21.19
CA ASN A 282 -10.90 -58.21 21.28
C ASN A 282 -11.53 -56.93 20.70
N ARG A 283 -10.95 -55.75 20.97
CA ARG A 283 -11.39 -54.48 20.36
C ARG A 283 -11.23 -54.50 18.84
N LEU A 284 -10.11 -55.03 18.34
CA LEU A 284 -9.85 -55.15 16.91
C LEU A 284 -10.86 -56.08 16.24
N LYS A 285 -11.13 -57.24 16.86
CA LYS A 285 -12.10 -58.22 16.39
C LYS A 285 -13.53 -57.67 16.36
N LYS A 286 -13.89 -56.83 17.35
CA LYS A 286 -15.19 -56.15 17.37
C LYS A 286 -15.31 -55.11 16.26
N LEU A 287 -14.26 -54.30 16.06
CA LEU A 287 -14.25 -53.24 15.05
C LEU A 287 -14.12 -53.79 13.62
N SER A 288 -13.47 -54.93 13.40
CA SER A 288 -13.33 -55.53 12.08
C SER A 288 -14.59 -56.25 11.58
N LYS A 289 -15.59 -56.43 12.44
CA LYS A 289 -16.90 -57.00 12.09
C LYS A 289 -17.89 -55.94 11.63
N VAL A 290 -17.57 -54.66 11.81
CA VAL A 290 -18.33 -53.48 11.38
C VAL A 290 -17.75 -52.99 10.06
#